data_AF-A0A6J6JW36-F1
#
_entry.id   AF-A0A6J6JW36-F1
#
_cell.length_a   1.000
_cell.length_b   1.000
_cell.length_c   1.000
_cell.angle_alpha   90.00
_cell.angle_beta   90.00
_cell.angle_gamma   90.00
#
_symmetry.space_group_name_H-M   'P 1'
#
loop_
_entity.id
_entity.type
_entity.pdbx_description
1 polymer ?
#
loop_
_entity_poly.entity_id
_entity_poly.type
_entity_poly.pdbx_seq_one_letter_code
_entity_poly.pdbx_strand_id
1 'polypeptide(L)'
;MNKTSSAVRLIHEPTGLVASSQQERSQLQNRENALKRLRTMVAARIEEEREQELRTIAGKSATVGWGSQIRSYVMQPYQMVKDVRTDIESGNIAGVLDGDLDLFMEGFLRWRRANSES
;
A
#
# COMPACT_ATOMS: atom_id res chain seq x y z
N MET A 1 38.69 8.69 38.48
CA MET A 1 38.75 9.75 37.44
C MET A 1 38.18 9.17 36.15
N ASN A 2 37.08 9.70 35.59
CA ASN A 2 36.66 9.43 34.21
C ASN A 2 36.77 10.77 33.47
N LYS A 3 37.81 11.06 32.67
CA LYS A 3 38.20 10.51 31.35
C LYS A 3 37.05 10.62 30.33
N THR A 4 37.13 11.66 29.51
CA THR A 4 36.40 12.04 28.28
C THR A 4 35.11 11.26 27.95
N SER A 5 33.97 11.95 27.91
CA SER A 5 32.69 11.38 27.44
C SER A 5 32.67 11.19 25.92
N SER A 6 32.74 9.95 25.44
CA SER A 6 32.67 9.61 24.01
C SER A 6 31.27 9.21 23.52
N ALA A 7 30.32 8.97 24.42
CA ALA A 7 28.95 8.56 24.10
C ALA A 7 28.19 9.65 23.31
N VAL A 8 27.48 9.25 22.24
CA VAL A 8 26.68 10.16 21.41
C VAL A 8 25.23 9.67 21.32
N ARG A 9 24.29 10.62 21.45
CA ARG A 9 22.85 10.43 21.22
C ARG A 9 22.39 11.47 20.19
N LEU A 10 21.73 11.02 19.14
CA LEU A 10 21.17 11.85 18.07
C LEU A 10 19.66 11.68 18.05
N ILE A 11 18.95 12.78 17.80
CA ILE A 11 17.50 12.83 17.67
C ILE A 11 17.20 13.42 16.30
N HIS A 12 16.35 12.74 15.53
CA HIS A 12 15.78 13.31 14.31
C HIS A 12 14.55 14.13 14.71
N GLU A 13 14.70 15.45 14.75
CA GLU A 13 13.67 16.38 15.24
C GLU A 13 12.29 16.20 14.55
N PRO A 14 12.19 16.03 13.21
CA PRO A 14 10.89 15.87 12.56
C PRO A 14 10.13 14.59 12.92
N THR A 15 10.84 13.46 13.13
CA THR A 15 10.19 12.16 13.38
C THR A 15 10.29 11.70 14.84
N GLY A 16 11.04 12.41 15.68
CA GLY A 16 11.33 12.02 17.06
C GLY A 16 12.21 10.76 17.20
N LEU A 17 12.72 10.17 16.10
CA LEU A 17 13.54 8.96 16.16
C LEU A 17 14.88 9.23 16.83
N VAL A 18 15.34 8.30 17.66
CA VAL A 18 16.54 8.46 18.47
C VAL A 18 17.53 7.34 18.19
N ALA A 19 18.77 7.70 17.90
CA ALA A 19 19.89 6.76 17.75
C ALA A 19 21.00 7.09 18.76
N SER A 20 21.58 6.07 19.39
CA SER A 20 22.74 6.25 20.28
C SER A 20 23.88 5.29 19.94
N SER A 21 25.11 5.73 20.19
CA SER A 21 26.32 4.92 20.08
C SER A 21 27.30 5.24 21.20
N GLN A 22 27.86 4.18 21.80
CA GLN A 22 28.87 4.25 22.87
C GLN A 22 29.98 3.19 22.66
N GLN A 23 30.01 2.56 21.50
CA GLN A 23 30.90 1.42 21.21
C GLN A 23 32.36 1.84 21.11
N GLU A 24 32.61 3.06 20.61
CA GLU A 24 33.95 3.53 20.31
C GLU A 24 34.50 4.45 21.39
N ARG A 25 35.84 4.48 21.51
CA ARG A 25 36.54 5.45 22.36
C ARG A 25 36.48 6.87 21.77
N SER A 26 36.32 6.99 20.45
CA SER A 26 36.21 8.29 19.76
C SER A 26 34.76 8.76 19.68
N GLN A 27 34.51 10.02 20.06
CA GLN A 27 33.21 10.67 19.92
C GLN A 27 32.78 10.78 18.45
N LEU A 28 33.72 11.04 17.53
CA LEU A 28 33.45 11.17 16.11
C LEU A 28 32.93 9.85 15.52
N GLN A 29 33.58 8.73 15.84
CA GLN A 29 33.15 7.41 15.38
C GLN A 29 31.78 7.02 15.96
N ASN A 30 31.53 7.34 17.23
CA ASN A 30 30.20 7.16 17.81
C ASN A 30 29.13 8.02 17.12
N ARG A 31 29.47 9.25 16.72
CA ARG A 31 28.56 10.12 15.96
C ARG A 31 28.24 9.54 14.58
N GLU A 32 29.24 9.06 13.85
CA GLU A 32 29.06 8.43 12.53
C GLU A 32 28.19 7.17 12.62
N ASN A 33 28.44 6.31 13.61
CA ASN A 33 27.66 5.12 13.87
C ASN A 33 26.20 5.44 14.25
N ALA A 34 25.99 6.41 15.14
CA ALA A 34 24.65 6.86 15.51
C ALA A 34 23.92 7.46 14.30
N LEU A 35 24.60 8.22 13.45
CA LEU A 35 24.01 8.81 12.25
C LEU A 35 23.63 7.75 11.21
N LYS A 36 24.48 6.74 11.00
CA LYS A 36 24.19 5.60 10.11
C LYS A 36 22.93 4.87 10.56
N ARG A 37 22.81 4.57 11.86
CA ARG A 37 21.61 3.95 12.44
C ARG A 37 20.38 4.85 12.27
N LEU A 38 20.51 6.15 12.56
CA LEU A 38 19.40 7.10 12.45
C LEU A 38 18.87 7.18 11.02
N ARG A 39 19.76 7.22 10.01
CA ARG A 39 19.38 7.19 8.59
C ARG A 39 18.62 5.93 8.22
N THR A 40 19.09 4.75 8.67
CA THR A 40 18.40 3.48 8.41
C THR A 40 17.00 3.47 9.03
N MET A 41 16.84 3.95 10.26
CA MET A 41 15.52 4.03 10.90
C MET A 41 14.58 4.98 10.18
N VAL A 42 15.06 6.17 9.77
CA VAL A 42 14.25 7.12 9.00
C VAL A 42 13.82 6.53 7.65
N ALA A 43 14.74 5.87 6.94
CA ALA A 43 14.41 5.22 5.66
C ALA A 43 13.37 4.11 5.82
N ALA A 44 13.52 3.26 6.84
CA ALA A 44 12.55 2.20 7.13
C ALA A 44 11.16 2.77 7.46
N ARG A 45 11.11 3.88 8.20
CA ARG A 45 9.84 4.55 8.53
C ARG A 45 9.13 5.10 7.29
N ILE A 46 9.86 5.74 6.38
CA ILE A 46 9.30 6.28 5.13
C ILE A 46 8.75 5.14 4.26
N GLU A 47 9.47 4.01 4.16
CA GLU A 47 8.99 2.86 3.41
C GLU A 47 7.72 2.26 4.03
N GLU A 48 7.67 2.15 5.36
CA GLU A 48 6.48 1.69 6.07
C GLU A 48 5.27 2.62 5.83
N GLU A 49 5.46 3.94 5.91
CA GLU A 49 4.40 4.92 5.63
C GLU A 49 3.89 4.78 4.18
N ARG A 50 4.82 4.65 3.22
CA ARG A 50 4.48 4.42 1.81
C ARG A 50 3.71 3.12 1.60
N GLU A 51 4.13 2.02 2.23
CA GLU A 51 3.41 0.76 2.18
C GLU A 51 2.00 0.89 2.78
N GLN A 52 1.84 1.62 3.88
CA GLN A 52 0.54 1.85 4.51
C GLN A 52 -0.39 2.68 3.61
N GLU A 53 0.13 3.73 2.98
CA GLU A 53 -0.62 4.51 1.97
C GLU A 53 -1.07 3.62 0.81
N LEU A 54 -0.15 2.83 0.25
CA LEU A 54 -0.46 1.90 -0.84
C LEU A 54 -1.49 0.85 -0.43
N ARG A 55 -1.40 0.30 0.79
CA ARG A 55 -2.40 -0.65 1.34
C ARG A 55 -3.76 0.02 1.51
N THR A 56 -3.79 1.28 1.93
CA THR A 56 -5.03 2.05 2.08
C THR A 56 -5.70 2.29 0.72
N ILE A 57 -4.91 2.63 -0.30
CA ILE A 57 -5.39 2.82 -1.68
C ILE A 57 -5.85 1.49 -2.29
N ALA A 58 -5.10 0.41 -2.09
CA ALA A 58 -5.43 -0.93 -2.60
C ALA A 58 -6.72 -1.48 -1.98
N GLY A 59 -7.09 -1.02 -0.79
CA GLY A 59 -8.30 -1.42 -0.08
C GLY A 59 -8.20 -2.83 0.51
N LYS A 60 -9.36 -3.45 0.77
CA LYS A 60 -9.41 -4.80 1.33
C LYS A 60 -8.83 -5.79 0.32
N SER A 61 -7.86 -6.59 0.76
CA SER A 61 -7.27 -7.65 -0.06
C SER A 61 -8.37 -8.58 -0.58
N ALA A 62 -8.37 -8.84 -1.89
CA ALA A 62 -9.26 -9.80 -2.49
C ALA A 62 -8.98 -11.17 -1.87
N THR A 63 -9.93 -11.70 -1.11
CA THR A 63 -9.82 -13.06 -0.58
C THR A 63 -9.96 -14.01 -1.75
N VAL A 64 -8.88 -14.66 -2.18
CA VAL A 64 -8.93 -15.62 -3.28
C VAL A 64 -9.70 -16.86 -2.80
N GLY A 65 -10.99 -16.90 -3.12
CA GLY A 65 -11.91 -17.96 -2.73
C GLY A 65 -13.17 -17.94 -3.57
N TRP A 66 -13.94 -19.02 -3.50
CA TRP A 66 -15.26 -19.11 -4.13
C TRP A 66 -16.17 -17.98 -3.64
N GLY A 67 -16.70 -17.17 -4.57
CA GLY A 67 -17.58 -16.03 -4.25
C GLY A 67 -16.90 -14.65 -4.16
N SER A 68 -15.58 -14.56 -4.33
CA SER A 68 -14.85 -13.28 -4.37
C SER A 68 -14.83 -12.58 -5.74
N GLN A 69 -15.37 -13.25 -6.76
CA GLN A 69 -15.36 -12.77 -8.14
C GLN A 69 -16.35 -11.63 -8.34
N ILE A 70 -15.86 -10.53 -8.91
CA ILE A 70 -16.68 -9.34 -9.21
C ILE A 70 -17.46 -9.44 -10.52
N ARG A 71 -17.00 -10.27 -11.46
CA ARG A 71 -17.59 -10.36 -12.81
C ARG A 71 -17.42 -11.74 -13.41
N SER A 72 -18.54 -12.31 -13.84
CA SER A 72 -18.61 -13.61 -14.50
C SER A 72 -18.51 -13.45 -16.01
N TYR A 73 -17.65 -14.27 -16.64
CA TYR A 73 -17.49 -14.35 -18.09
C TYR A 73 -17.85 -15.78 -18.53
N VAL A 74 -19.04 -15.96 -19.06
CA VAL A 74 -19.54 -17.26 -19.54
C VAL A 74 -19.47 -17.26 -21.05
N MET A 75 -18.61 -18.09 -21.65
CA MET A 75 -18.42 -18.15 -23.10
C MET A 75 -19.26 -19.24 -23.78
N GLN A 76 -19.63 -20.28 -23.04
CA GLN A 76 -20.43 -21.41 -23.50
C GLN A 76 -21.31 -21.94 -22.34
N PRO A 77 -22.53 -22.44 -22.60
CA PRO A 77 -23.17 -22.61 -23.92
C PRO A 77 -23.78 -21.33 -24.50
N TYR A 78 -23.92 -20.29 -23.69
CA TYR A 78 -24.31 -18.94 -24.08
C TYR A 78 -23.17 -17.97 -23.78
N GLN A 79 -23.19 -16.83 -24.47
CA GLN A 79 -22.21 -15.77 -24.26
C GLN A 79 -22.80 -14.69 -23.35
N MET A 80 -22.24 -14.50 -22.16
CA MET A 80 -22.65 -13.46 -21.23
C MET A 80 -21.49 -13.00 -20.34
N VAL A 81 -21.33 -11.70 -20.21
CA VAL A 81 -20.52 -11.05 -19.18
C VAL A 81 -21.46 -10.38 -18.20
N LYS A 82 -21.36 -10.70 -16.91
CA LYS A 82 -22.20 -10.10 -15.85
C LYS A 82 -21.35 -9.62 -14.68
N ASP A 83 -21.45 -8.34 -14.32
CA ASP A 83 -20.84 -7.78 -13.11
C ASP A 83 -21.78 -8.02 -11.91
N VAL A 84 -21.31 -8.76 -10.92
CA VAL A 84 -22.11 -9.22 -9.78
C VAL A 84 -22.37 -8.09 -8.78
N ARG A 85 -21.59 -7.00 -8.85
CA ARG A 85 -21.76 -5.85 -7.95
C ARG A 85 -22.85 -4.91 -8.45
N THR A 86 -22.96 -4.74 -9.76
CA THR A 86 -23.83 -3.73 -10.39
C THR A 86 -25.01 -4.33 -11.14
N ASP A 87 -25.08 -5.66 -11.26
CA ASP A 87 -26.06 -6.41 -12.07
C ASP A 87 -26.09 -6.06 -13.56
N ILE A 88 -25.09 -5.33 -14.06
CA ILE A 88 -24.95 -5.00 -15.48
C ILE A 88 -24.43 -6.22 -16.24
N GLU A 89 -25.01 -6.47 -17.41
CA GLU A 89 -24.65 -7.57 -18.29
C GLU A 89 -24.48 -7.14 -19.75
N SER A 90 -23.65 -7.90 -20.49
CA SER A 90 -23.42 -7.75 -21.92
C SER A 90 -23.30 -9.11 -22.59
N GLY A 91 -23.95 -9.26 -23.75
CA GLY A 91 -23.80 -10.44 -24.60
C GLY A 91 -22.57 -10.38 -25.52
N ASN A 92 -21.97 -9.20 -25.72
CA ASN A 92 -20.83 -9.01 -26.62
C ASN A 92 -19.50 -9.33 -25.91
N ILE A 93 -19.19 -10.62 -25.71
CA ILE A 93 -17.95 -11.03 -25.04
C ILE A 93 -16.71 -10.56 -25.78
N ALA A 94 -16.70 -10.69 -27.11
CA ALA A 94 -15.54 -10.35 -27.92
C ALA A 94 -15.13 -8.89 -27.71
N GLY A 95 -16.08 -7.96 -27.83
CA GLY A 95 -15.82 -6.54 -27.57
C GLY A 95 -15.33 -6.27 -26.15
N VAL A 96 -15.91 -6.93 -25.14
CA VAL A 96 -15.50 -6.76 -23.74
C VAL A 96 -14.07 -7.27 -23.50
N LEU A 97 -13.68 -8.38 -24.11
CA LEU A 97 -12.31 -8.90 -24.05
C LEU A 97 -11.33 -8.03 -24.83
N ASP A 98 -11.79 -7.39 -25.91
CA ASP A 98 -11.02 -6.43 -26.71
C ASP A 98 -10.93 -5.03 -26.08
N GLY A 99 -11.56 -4.82 -24.92
CA GLY A 99 -11.41 -3.61 -24.10
C GLY A 99 -12.62 -2.69 -24.01
N ASP A 100 -13.76 -3.07 -24.59
CA ASP A 100 -15.05 -2.36 -24.44
C ASP A 100 -15.62 -2.56 -23.03
N LEU A 101 -15.00 -1.86 -22.05
CA LEU A 101 -15.30 -1.95 -20.63
C LEU A 101 -16.09 -0.76 -20.09
N ASP A 102 -16.35 0.25 -20.93
CA ASP A 102 -16.95 1.53 -20.53
C ASP A 102 -18.28 1.33 -19.79
N LEU A 103 -19.15 0.46 -20.32
CA LEU A 103 -20.43 0.11 -19.70
C LEU A 103 -20.27 -0.36 -18.25
N PHE A 104 -19.27 -1.22 -17.99
CA PHE A 104 -19.03 -1.74 -16.65
C PHE A 104 -18.32 -0.74 -15.74
N MET A 105 -17.44 0.09 -16.29
CA MET A 105 -16.74 1.13 -15.53
C MET A 105 -17.72 2.19 -15.04
N GLU A 106 -18.57 2.71 -15.93
CA GLU A 106 -19.59 3.69 -15.57
C GLU A 106 -20.57 3.12 -14.54
N GLY A 107 -21.03 1.90 -14.77
CA GLY A 107 -21.89 1.18 -13.84
C GLY A 107 -21.29 1.05 -12.44
N PHE A 108 -20.01 0.68 -12.35
CA PHE A 108 -19.32 0.57 -11.08
C PHE A 108 -19.17 1.93 -10.37
N LEU A 109 -18.84 3.00 -11.10
CA LEU A 109 -18.71 4.34 -10.53
C LEU A 109 -20.05 4.85 -9.96
N ARG A 110 -21.15 4.62 -10.68
CA ARG A 110 -22.52 4.95 -10.22
C ARG A 110 -22.88 4.15 -8.97
N TRP A 111 -22.68 2.84 -8.99
CA TRP A 111 -22.93 1.95 -7.85
C TRP A 111 -22.11 2.34 -6.61
N ARG A 112 -20.82 2.61 -6.79
CA ARG A 112 -19.92 3.02 -5.69
C ARG A 112 -20.36 4.34 -5.07
N ARG A 113 -20.76 5.31 -5.88
CA ARG A 113 -21.27 6.60 -5.40
C ARG A 113 -22.55 6.43 -4.56
N ALA A 114 -23.51 5.65 -5.07
CA ALA A 114 -24.76 5.39 -4.34
C ALA A 114 -24.50 4.74 -2.97
N ASN A 115 -23.58 3.77 -2.89
CA ASN A 115 -23.22 3.11 -1.63
C ASN A 115 -22.36 3.96 -0.70
N SER A 116 -21.66 4.99 -1.19
CA SER A 116 -20.91 5.92 -0.33
C SER A 116 -21.78 6.99 0.31
N GLU A 117 -22.98 7.24 -0.24
CA GLU A 117 -23.96 8.20 0.27
C GLU A 117 -24.94 7.54 1.28
N SER A 118 -24.81 6.23 1.55
CA SER A 118 -25.60 5.44 2.51
C SER A 118 -24.78 5.06 3.75
#